data_AF-A0ABD1G2C2-F1
#
_entry.id   AF-A0ABD1G2C2-F1
#
_cell.length_a   1.000
_cell.length_b   1.000
_cell.length_c   1.000
_cell.angle_alpha   90.00
_cell.angle_beta   90.00
_cell.angle_gamma   90.00
#
_symmetry.space_group_name_H-M   'P 1'
#
loop_
_entity.id
_entity.type
_entity.pdbx_description
1 polymer ?
#
loop_
_entity_poly.entity_id
_entity_poly.type
_entity_poly.pdbx_seq_one_letter_code
_entity_poly.pdbx_strand_id
1 'polypeptide(L)'
;MKKDDYIPLFESKAAGWRGVYWFYAISMAVSVSLICIHRVMHFPHQKGLARWAWIGISMAELWFVTYWIITQFARYRAVSRYTFKDRLSRRYEDGLPCVDIFVSTADPQLEPPLMVADTVLSLMAYDYPPEKLSVYLSDDGCSDLVFYALYEASKFSRVWLPFCRSFNVELRAPNAYFSAVKELPSDDPSLAKEWREVKKLYNEMEAQITDIMKLGRVPDHLRKHHKGLREWESGVSRSNHHTILQVLIDGRGNKEVDIEGKPLPMLLYLAREKRPGYAHNFKAGAMNALIRVSSRISNGSIILNLDCDHYSNNPQSVRDALCFFMDEKQGHNIAYVQHPQKFDKE
;
A
#
# COMPACT_ATOMS: atom_id res chain seq x y z
N MET A 1 28.56 11.22 32.59
CA MET A 1 27.57 10.99 31.51
C MET A 1 26.25 10.70 32.19
N LYS A 2 25.24 11.57 32.01
CA LYS A 2 23.88 11.27 32.50
C LYS A 2 23.43 10.00 31.77
N LYS A 3 22.81 9.05 32.49
CA LYS A 3 21.95 8.04 31.86
C LYS A 3 20.88 8.85 31.14
N ASP A 4 20.97 8.99 29.83
CA ASP A 4 19.82 9.44 29.07
C ASP A 4 18.73 8.41 29.31
N ASP A 5 17.63 8.85 29.92
CA ASP A 5 16.45 8.03 30.14
C ASP A 5 15.91 7.66 28.75
N TYR A 6 16.39 6.54 28.23
CA TYR A 6 15.93 6.00 26.96
C TYR A 6 14.44 5.69 27.07
N ILE A 7 13.64 6.48 26.36
CA ILE A 7 12.22 6.24 26.20
C ILE A 7 12.01 5.58 24.83
N PRO A 8 11.57 4.32 24.76
CA PRO A 8 11.41 3.61 23.49
C PRO A 8 10.28 4.20 22.65
N LEU A 9 10.42 4.14 21.32
CA LEU A 9 9.38 4.54 20.37
C LEU A 9 8.38 3.41 20.08
N PHE A 10 8.74 2.16 20.38
CA PHE A 10 7.84 1.03 20.35
C PHE A 10 8.13 0.03 21.47
N GLU A 11 7.12 -0.74 21.87
CA GLU A 11 7.25 -1.82 22.86
C GLU A 11 6.80 -3.15 22.27
N SER A 12 7.51 -4.23 22.62
CA SER A 12 7.17 -5.61 22.23
C SER A 12 6.73 -6.40 23.46
N LYS A 13 5.46 -6.78 23.53
CA LYS A 13 4.90 -7.59 24.61
C LYS A 13 4.65 -9.02 24.18
N ALA A 14 4.85 -9.95 25.11
CA ALA A 14 4.45 -11.33 24.91
C ALA A 14 2.92 -11.44 24.75
N ALA A 15 2.45 -12.23 23.78
CA ALA A 15 1.03 -12.52 23.68
C ALA A 15 0.52 -13.22 24.96
N GLY A 16 -0.59 -12.72 25.53
CA GLY A 16 -1.15 -13.26 26.78
C GLY A 16 -1.66 -14.70 26.69
N TRP A 17 -1.99 -15.17 25.48
CA TRP A 17 -2.60 -16.48 25.22
C TRP A 17 -1.61 -17.64 25.05
N ARG A 18 -0.32 -17.41 25.33
CA ARG A 18 0.75 -18.42 25.15
C ARG A 18 0.49 -19.73 25.90
N GLY A 19 -0.01 -19.65 27.14
CA GLY A 19 -0.33 -20.84 27.93
C GLY A 19 -1.41 -21.70 27.28
N VAL A 20 -2.51 -21.07 26.86
CA VAL A 20 -3.64 -21.75 26.18
C VAL A 20 -3.18 -22.40 24.87
N TYR A 21 -2.37 -21.69 24.08
CA TYR A 21 -1.81 -22.23 22.85
C TYR A 21 -0.93 -23.46 23.11
N TRP A 22 -0.12 -23.43 24.16
CA TRP A 22 0.74 -24.55 24.54
C TRP A 22 -0.05 -25.80 24.92
N PHE A 23 -1.13 -25.65 25.71
CA PHE A 23 -2.01 -26.77 26.02
C PHE A 23 -2.62 -27.40 24.76
N TYR A 24 -3.10 -26.57 23.84
CA TYR A 24 -3.61 -27.01 22.55
C TYR A 24 -2.54 -27.73 21.71
N ALA A 25 -1.33 -27.18 21.63
CA ALA A 25 -0.23 -27.76 20.87
C ALA A 25 0.20 -29.13 21.44
N ILE A 26 0.25 -29.27 22.76
CA ILE A 26 0.56 -30.54 23.43
C ILE A 26 -0.55 -31.57 23.17
N SER A 27 -1.83 -31.19 23.30
CA SER A 27 -2.92 -32.14 23.03
C SER A 27 -2.89 -32.64 21.59
N MET A 28 -2.64 -31.75 20.63
CA MET A 28 -2.47 -32.12 19.23
C MET A 28 -1.25 -33.02 18.99
N ALA A 29 -0.12 -32.75 19.66
CA ALA A 29 1.07 -33.59 19.58
C ALA A 29 0.80 -35.03 20.04
N VAL A 30 0.05 -35.19 21.14
CA VAL A 30 -0.36 -36.51 21.65
C VAL A 30 -1.25 -37.22 20.64
N SER A 31 -2.29 -36.55 20.12
CA SER A 31 -3.17 -37.13 19.11
C SER A 31 -2.43 -37.58 17.85
N VAL A 32 -1.52 -36.74 17.34
CA VAL A 32 -0.67 -37.06 16.19
C VAL A 32 0.22 -38.27 16.47
N SER A 33 0.83 -38.33 17.66
CA SER A 33 1.68 -39.45 18.06
C SER A 33 0.90 -40.77 18.11
N LEU A 34 -0.32 -40.74 18.65
CA LEU A 34 -1.21 -41.92 18.67
C LEU A 34 -1.59 -42.39 17.27
N ILE A 35 -1.85 -41.47 16.34
CA ILE A 35 -2.13 -41.81 14.93
C ILE A 35 -0.91 -42.47 14.29
N CYS A 36 0.29 -41.91 14.47
CA CYS A 36 1.51 -42.50 13.94
C CYS A 36 1.77 -43.91 14.51
N ILE A 37 1.58 -44.09 15.82
CA ILE A 37 1.70 -45.41 16.47
C ILE A 37 0.67 -46.39 15.88
N HIS A 38 -0.59 -45.97 15.73
CA HIS A 38 -1.64 -46.80 15.15
C HIS A 38 -1.29 -47.24 13.72
N ARG A 39 -0.73 -46.34 12.89
CA ARG A 39 -0.32 -46.65 11.51
C ARG A 39 0.80 -47.67 11.42
N VAL A 40 1.75 -47.64 12.37
CA VAL A 40 2.84 -48.60 12.47
C VAL A 40 2.33 -49.94 12.99
N MET A 41 1.51 -49.94 14.03
CA MET A 41 0.97 -51.15 14.67
C MET A 41 0.04 -51.96 13.75
N HIS A 42 -0.80 -51.28 12.96
CA HIS A 42 -1.77 -51.92 12.06
C HIS A 42 -1.26 -52.04 10.63
N PHE A 43 0.06 -52.10 10.44
CA PHE A 43 0.65 -52.22 9.11
C PHE A 43 0.18 -53.52 8.43
N PRO A 44 -0.47 -53.45 7.24
CA PRO A 44 -1.10 -54.62 6.64
C PRO A 44 -0.06 -55.67 6.22
N HIS A 45 -0.26 -56.90 6.72
CA HIS A 45 0.63 -58.03 6.44
C HIS A 45 0.43 -58.60 5.02
N GLN A 46 -0.77 -58.46 4.44
CA GLN A 46 -1.10 -58.92 3.10
C GLN A 46 -0.41 -58.08 2.01
N LYS A 47 0.14 -58.75 0.98
CA LYS A 47 0.73 -58.10 -0.19
C LYS A 47 -0.37 -57.80 -1.21
N GLY A 48 -0.42 -56.56 -1.73
CA GLY A 48 -1.41 -56.16 -2.74
C GLY A 48 -1.71 -54.66 -2.73
N LEU A 49 -2.77 -54.26 -3.45
CA LEU A 49 -3.21 -52.87 -3.60
C LEU A 49 -3.48 -52.19 -2.25
N ALA A 50 -4.05 -52.91 -1.29
CA ALA A 50 -4.34 -52.40 0.06
C ALA A 50 -3.08 -51.94 0.82
N ARG A 51 -1.95 -52.64 0.64
CA ARG A 51 -0.67 -52.25 1.26
C ARG A 51 -0.11 -50.99 0.64
N TRP A 52 -0.18 -50.85 -0.69
CA TRP A 52 0.24 -49.62 -1.38
C TRP A 52 -0.65 -48.43 -1.01
N ALA A 53 -1.96 -48.63 -0.90
CA ALA A 53 -2.89 -47.61 -0.42
C ALA A 53 -2.56 -47.19 1.03
N TRP A 54 -2.28 -48.16 1.91
CA TRP A 54 -1.88 -47.88 3.30
C TRP A 54 -0.57 -47.07 3.37
N ILE A 55 0.44 -47.45 2.58
CA ILE A 55 1.71 -46.71 2.49
C ILE A 55 1.47 -45.29 1.98
N GLY A 56 0.68 -45.13 0.91
CA GLY A 56 0.36 -43.82 0.34
C GLY A 56 -0.31 -42.90 1.36
N ILE A 57 -1.34 -43.39 2.07
CA ILE A 57 -2.01 -42.62 3.13
C ILE A 57 -1.04 -42.31 4.27
N SER A 58 -0.21 -43.27 4.69
CA SER A 58 0.78 -43.05 5.76
C SER A 58 1.82 -41.99 5.38
N MET A 59 2.24 -41.94 4.11
CA MET A 59 3.15 -40.90 3.60
C MET A 59 2.48 -39.53 3.57
N ALA A 60 1.21 -39.45 3.16
CA ALA A 60 0.45 -38.21 3.20
C ALA A 60 0.27 -37.69 4.64
N GLU A 61 -0.05 -38.57 5.59
CA GLU A 61 -0.13 -38.22 7.00
C GLU A 61 1.22 -37.76 7.55
N LEU A 62 2.32 -38.44 7.24
CA LEU A 62 3.66 -38.02 7.64
C LEU A 62 4.00 -36.61 7.13
N TRP A 63 3.59 -36.28 5.89
CA TRP A 63 3.73 -34.94 5.34
C TRP A 63 2.92 -33.90 6.14
N PHE A 64 1.66 -34.19 6.45
CA PHE A 64 0.83 -33.32 7.29
C PHE A 64 1.40 -33.13 8.70
N VAL A 65 1.95 -34.17 9.30
CA VAL A 65 2.63 -34.10 10.61
C VAL A 65 3.85 -33.22 10.52
N THR A 66 4.68 -33.39 9.49
CA THR A 66 5.86 -32.56 9.26
C THR A 66 5.47 -31.09 9.07
N TYR A 67 4.47 -30.81 8.24
CA TYR A 67 3.91 -29.47 8.07
C TYR A 67 3.40 -28.89 9.40
N TRP A 68 2.65 -29.67 10.18
CA TRP A 68 2.14 -29.24 11.47
C TRP A 68 3.28 -28.86 12.44
N ILE A 69 4.31 -29.70 12.56
CA ILE A 69 5.49 -29.42 13.39
C ILE A 69 6.14 -28.08 12.99
N ILE A 70 6.37 -27.86 11.68
CA ILE A 70 6.95 -26.61 11.17
C ILE A 70 6.08 -25.41 11.55
N THR A 71 4.75 -25.52 11.42
CA THR A 71 3.84 -24.42 11.80
C THR A 71 3.83 -24.12 13.31
N GLN A 72 4.06 -25.11 14.18
CA GLN A 72 4.16 -24.89 15.62
C GLN A 72 5.36 -24.02 15.98
N PHE A 73 6.52 -24.25 15.34
CA PHE A 73 7.71 -23.43 15.55
C PHE A 73 7.48 -21.97 15.19
N ALA A 74 6.77 -21.69 14.09
CA ALA A 74 6.46 -20.32 13.67
C ALA A 74 5.54 -19.57 14.66
N ARG A 75 4.68 -20.29 15.40
CA ARG A 75 3.70 -19.71 16.34
C ARG A 75 4.17 -19.70 17.80
N TYR A 76 5.28 -20.36 18.08
CA TYR A 76 5.81 -20.59 19.43
C TYR A 76 5.93 -19.32 20.27
N ARG A 77 6.41 -18.22 19.67
CA ARG A 77 6.65 -16.95 20.35
C ARG A 77 5.93 -15.80 19.67
N ALA A 78 4.60 -15.83 19.73
CA ALA A 78 3.80 -14.68 19.33
C ALA A 78 4.12 -13.44 20.19
N VAL A 79 4.30 -12.29 19.54
CA VAL A 79 4.63 -10.99 20.15
C VAL A 79 3.66 -9.95 19.58
N SER A 80 3.14 -9.08 20.45
CA SER A 80 2.35 -7.91 20.09
C SER A 80 3.24 -6.68 20.19
N ARG A 81 3.24 -5.83 19.16
CA ARG A 81 4.03 -4.59 19.12
C ARG A 81 3.13 -3.38 19.21
N TYR A 82 3.54 -2.38 19.99
CA TYR A 82 2.81 -1.13 20.21
C TYR A 82 3.72 0.04 19.89
N THR A 83 3.22 1.01 19.12
CA THR A 83 3.94 2.22 18.69
C THR A 83 3.54 3.42 19.54
N PHE A 84 4.45 4.36 19.75
CA PHE A 84 4.21 5.56 20.55
C PHE A 84 4.44 6.82 19.71
N LYS A 85 3.46 7.17 18.87
CA LYS A 85 3.52 8.33 17.96
C LYS A 85 3.75 9.66 18.67
N ASP A 86 3.18 9.87 19.85
CA ASP A 86 3.40 11.09 20.64
C ASP A 86 4.88 11.30 20.97
N ARG A 87 5.61 10.21 21.20
CA ARG A 87 7.05 10.25 21.51
C ARG A 87 7.87 10.51 20.25
N LEU A 88 7.45 9.95 19.11
CA LEU A 88 8.05 10.23 17.81
C LEU A 88 7.94 11.72 17.49
N SER A 89 6.73 12.28 17.59
CA SER A 89 6.48 13.70 17.35
C SER A 89 7.30 14.59 18.27
N ARG A 90 7.28 14.34 19.59
CA ARG A 90 8.06 15.14 20.55
C ARG A 90 9.57 15.14 20.27
N ARG A 91 10.11 14.09 19.65
CA ARG A 91 11.56 13.95 19.41
C ARG A 91 11.98 14.36 18.01
N TYR A 92 11.15 14.11 17.00
CA TYR A 92 11.55 14.16 15.60
C TYR A 92 10.58 14.92 14.69
N GLU A 93 9.59 15.68 15.17
CA GLU A 93 8.62 16.37 14.27
C GLU A 93 9.33 17.16 13.14
N ASP A 94 10.32 17.98 13.49
CA ASP A 94 11.11 18.74 12.50
C ASP A 94 12.13 17.87 11.74
N GLY A 95 12.55 16.76 12.37
CA GLY A 95 13.57 15.82 11.89
C GLY A 95 13.03 14.58 11.17
N LEU A 96 11.74 14.54 10.82
CA LEU A 96 11.13 13.42 10.10
C LEU A 96 11.84 13.16 8.75
N PRO A 97 12.08 11.90 8.35
CA PRO A 97 12.74 11.57 7.08
C PRO A 97 11.85 11.79 5.86
N CYS A 98 12.44 11.85 4.67
CA CYS A 98 11.68 11.78 3.42
C CYS A 98 11.17 10.35 3.17
N VAL A 99 9.90 10.23 2.75
CA VAL A 99 9.21 8.97 2.47
C VAL A 99 8.76 8.97 1.01
N ASP A 100 9.26 7.99 0.26
CA ASP A 100 8.85 7.74 -1.12
C ASP A 100 7.81 6.60 -1.15
N ILE A 101 6.62 6.89 -1.67
CA ILE A 101 5.53 5.93 -1.81
C ILE A 101 5.51 5.43 -3.26
N PHE A 102 5.64 4.12 -3.44
CA PHE A 102 5.59 3.47 -4.74
C PHE A 102 4.26 2.76 -4.92
N VAL A 103 3.57 3.08 -6.00
CA VAL A 103 2.35 2.43 -6.46
C VAL A 103 2.62 1.87 -7.85
N SER A 104 2.30 0.59 -8.07
CA SER A 104 2.42 -0.02 -9.39
C SER A 104 1.04 -0.41 -9.94
N THR A 105 0.81 -0.11 -11.22
CA THR A 105 -0.34 -0.57 -12.00
C THR A 105 0.15 -1.19 -13.30
N ALA A 106 -0.55 -2.19 -13.82
CA ALA A 106 -0.13 -2.99 -14.96
C ALA A 106 -1.15 -3.01 -16.12
N ASP A 107 -2.44 -2.90 -15.84
CA ASP A 107 -3.49 -2.99 -16.87
C ASP A 107 -4.74 -2.16 -16.50
N PRO A 108 -5.11 -1.14 -17.30
CA PRO A 108 -6.25 -0.27 -17.00
C PRO A 108 -7.61 -0.98 -17.03
N GLN A 109 -7.70 -2.18 -17.62
CA GLN A 109 -8.96 -2.95 -17.65
C GLN A 109 -9.14 -3.79 -16.38
N LEU A 110 -8.05 -4.38 -15.87
CA LEU A 110 -8.07 -5.15 -14.62
C LEU A 110 -7.98 -4.22 -13.40
N GLU A 111 -7.31 -3.09 -13.55
CA GLU A 111 -7.09 -2.08 -12.53
C GLU A 111 -7.66 -0.73 -13.00
N PRO A 112 -8.98 -0.51 -12.84
CA PRO A 112 -9.65 0.71 -13.28
C PRO A 112 -8.90 2.00 -12.90
N PRO A 113 -8.66 2.94 -13.85
CA PRO A 113 -8.00 4.23 -13.58
C PRO A 113 -8.60 5.04 -12.42
N LEU A 114 -9.91 4.95 -12.19
CA LEU A 114 -10.57 5.59 -11.05
C LEU A 114 -10.07 5.05 -9.70
N MET A 115 -9.96 3.73 -9.56
CA MET A 115 -9.42 3.09 -8.35
C MET A 115 -7.96 3.50 -8.12
N VAL A 116 -7.16 3.56 -9.19
CA VAL A 116 -5.77 4.04 -9.10
C VAL A 116 -5.72 5.49 -8.60
N ALA A 117 -6.61 6.36 -9.11
CA ALA A 117 -6.73 7.74 -8.67
C ALA A 117 -7.12 7.85 -7.18
N ASP A 118 -8.11 7.08 -6.73
CA ASP A 118 -8.52 7.04 -5.32
C ASP A 118 -7.39 6.59 -4.40
N THR A 119 -6.65 5.55 -4.79
CA THR A 119 -5.49 5.05 -4.06
C THR A 119 -4.41 6.11 -3.96
N VAL A 120 -4.06 6.78 -5.07
CA VAL A 120 -3.07 7.86 -5.05
C VAL A 120 -3.51 9.02 -4.15
N LEU A 121 -4.77 9.46 -4.25
CA LEU A 121 -5.33 10.51 -3.39
C LEU A 121 -5.28 10.14 -1.91
N SER A 122 -5.54 8.87 -1.58
CA SER A 122 -5.42 8.34 -0.23
C SER A 122 -4.00 8.44 0.31
N LEU A 123 -3.03 8.07 -0.52
CA LEU A 123 -1.60 8.07 -0.15
C LEU A 123 -1.02 9.48 -0.05
N MET A 124 -1.48 10.41 -0.87
CA MET A 124 -1.11 11.82 -0.75
C MET A 124 -1.65 12.47 0.54
N ALA A 125 -2.75 11.93 1.10
CA ALA A 125 -3.42 12.49 2.27
C ALA A 125 -2.99 11.84 3.60
N TYR A 126 -1.83 11.20 3.66
CA TYR A 126 -1.23 10.78 4.93
C TYR A 126 -0.99 11.97 5.88
N ASP A 127 -1.05 11.72 7.18
CA ASP A 127 -0.72 12.69 8.23
C ASP A 127 0.81 12.84 8.35
N TYR A 128 1.40 13.48 7.35
CA TYR A 128 2.84 13.66 7.19
C TYR A 128 3.15 15.02 6.54
N PRO A 129 4.32 15.64 6.81
CA PRO A 129 4.72 16.86 6.13
C PRO A 129 4.73 16.67 4.59
N PRO A 130 3.96 17.46 3.83
CA PRO A 130 3.84 17.32 2.39
C PRO A 130 5.18 17.40 1.66
N GLU A 131 6.10 18.23 2.14
CA GLU A 131 7.42 18.44 1.53
C GLU A 131 8.33 17.22 1.66
N LYS A 132 8.02 16.32 2.60
CA LYS A 132 8.77 15.09 2.87
C LYS A 132 8.09 13.85 2.30
N LEU A 133 6.96 14.00 1.64
CA LEU A 133 6.18 12.91 1.06
C LEU A 133 6.22 13.00 -0.47
N SER A 134 6.61 11.91 -1.14
CA SER A 134 6.61 11.83 -2.60
C SER A 134 5.91 10.55 -3.05
N VAL A 135 4.93 10.68 -3.94
CA VAL A 135 4.14 9.56 -4.48
C VAL A 135 4.55 9.32 -5.92
N TYR A 136 4.90 8.07 -6.22
CA TYR A 136 5.29 7.62 -7.55
C TYR A 136 4.32 6.54 -8.03
N LEU A 137 3.64 6.82 -9.14
CA LEU A 137 2.86 5.82 -9.87
C LEU A 137 3.72 5.25 -11.02
N SER A 138 4.02 3.95 -10.96
CA SER A 138 4.59 3.21 -12.08
C SER A 138 3.49 2.53 -12.87
N ASP A 139 3.31 2.94 -14.11
CA ASP A 139 2.35 2.37 -15.06
C ASP A 139 3.08 1.45 -16.05
N ASP A 140 2.97 0.15 -15.79
CA ASP A 140 3.50 -0.90 -16.66
C ASP A 140 2.61 -1.13 -17.90
N GLY A 141 1.38 -0.60 -17.92
CA GLY A 141 0.48 -0.61 -19.06
C GLY A 141 0.74 0.49 -20.08
N CYS A 142 1.44 1.56 -19.68
CA CYS A 142 1.65 2.77 -20.47
C CYS A 142 0.32 3.32 -21.05
N SER A 143 -0.69 3.43 -20.19
CA SER A 143 -2.05 3.81 -20.57
C SER A 143 -2.26 5.32 -20.48
N ASP A 144 -2.75 5.93 -21.55
CA ASP A 144 -3.18 7.34 -21.54
C ASP A 144 -4.37 7.57 -20.58
N LEU A 145 -5.22 6.55 -20.38
CA LEU A 145 -6.33 6.59 -19.42
C LEU A 145 -5.85 6.70 -17.97
N VAL A 146 -4.84 5.92 -17.59
CA VAL A 146 -4.23 5.98 -16.24
C VAL A 146 -3.57 7.33 -16.03
N PHE A 147 -2.82 7.82 -17.02
CA PHE A 147 -2.21 9.14 -16.96
C PHE A 147 -3.27 10.25 -16.80
N TYR A 148 -4.37 10.17 -17.56
CA TYR A 148 -5.47 11.13 -17.48
C TYR A 148 -6.15 11.10 -16.11
N ALA A 149 -6.44 9.91 -15.57
CA ALA A 149 -7.01 9.78 -14.24
C ALA A 149 -6.10 10.37 -13.16
N LEU A 150 -4.78 10.14 -13.27
CA LEU A 150 -3.80 10.74 -12.36
C LEU A 150 -3.75 12.27 -12.49
N TYR A 151 -3.91 12.80 -13.70
CA TYR A 151 -3.98 14.24 -13.95
C TYR A 151 -5.25 14.89 -13.37
N GLU A 152 -6.41 14.24 -13.48
CA GLU A 152 -7.61 14.75 -12.80
C GLU A 152 -7.51 14.62 -11.28
N ALA A 153 -6.93 13.52 -10.78
CA ALA A 153 -6.63 13.34 -9.36
C ALA A 153 -5.69 14.43 -8.82
N SER A 154 -4.68 14.84 -9.59
CA SER A 154 -3.76 15.89 -9.16
C SER A 154 -4.48 17.23 -8.96
N LYS A 155 -5.46 17.57 -9.80
CA LYS A 155 -6.28 18.77 -9.61
C LYS A 155 -7.19 18.64 -8.39
N PHE A 156 -7.86 17.50 -8.24
CA PHE A 156 -8.76 17.26 -7.11
C PHE A 156 -8.01 17.22 -5.77
N SER A 157 -6.74 16.79 -5.76
CA SER A 157 -5.90 16.75 -4.56
C SER A 157 -5.79 18.11 -3.85
N ARG A 158 -5.86 19.22 -4.61
CA ARG A 158 -5.82 20.60 -4.10
C ARG A 158 -6.98 20.95 -3.17
N VAL A 159 -8.08 20.22 -3.27
CA VAL A 159 -9.28 20.38 -2.44
C VAL A 159 -9.41 19.20 -1.46
N TRP A 160 -9.06 18.00 -1.89
CA TRP A 160 -9.19 16.78 -1.08
C TRP A 160 -8.26 16.75 0.14
N LEU A 161 -6.99 17.11 -0.03
CA LEU A 161 -6.00 17.09 1.06
C LEU A 161 -6.35 18.05 2.21
N PRO A 162 -6.70 19.33 1.97
CA PRO A 162 -7.16 20.21 3.04
C PRO A 162 -8.45 19.71 3.69
N PHE A 163 -9.42 19.26 2.90
CA PHE A 163 -10.65 18.66 3.40
C PHE A 163 -10.36 17.49 4.37
N CYS A 164 -9.44 16.58 4.00
CA CYS A 164 -9.05 15.46 4.85
C CYS A 164 -8.45 15.89 6.20
N ARG A 165 -7.71 17.00 6.24
CA ARG A 165 -7.13 17.53 7.48
C ARG A 165 -8.19 18.23 8.33
N SER A 166 -9.00 19.09 7.71
CA SER A 166 -10.01 19.90 8.40
C SER A 166 -11.15 19.05 8.98
N PHE A 167 -11.55 17.99 8.28
CA PHE A 167 -12.60 17.06 8.72
C PHE A 167 -12.05 15.84 9.49
N ASN A 168 -10.74 15.77 9.74
CA ASN A 168 -10.07 14.64 10.36
C ASN A 168 -10.51 13.27 9.78
N VAL A 169 -10.55 13.19 8.45
CA VAL A 169 -11.02 12.00 7.74
C VAL A 169 -10.10 10.82 8.05
N GLU A 170 -10.62 9.66 8.45
CA GLU A 170 -9.76 8.48 8.67
C GLU A 170 -9.53 7.70 7.37
N LEU A 171 -10.60 7.43 6.61
CA LEU A 171 -10.56 6.77 5.31
C LEU A 171 -10.14 7.77 4.22
N ARG A 172 -8.86 7.78 3.85
CA ARG A 172 -8.31 8.81 2.95
C ARG A 172 -8.61 8.58 1.47
N ALA A 173 -9.11 7.41 1.10
CA ALA A 173 -9.63 7.16 -0.25
C ALA A 173 -11.01 7.83 -0.41
N PRO A 174 -11.18 8.76 -1.37
CA PRO A 174 -12.45 9.47 -1.56
C PRO A 174 -13.65 8.55 -1.75
N ASN A 175 -13.54 7.56 -2.65
CA ASN A 175 -14.63 6.61 -2.90
C ASN A 175 -15.04 5.84 -1.63
N ALA A 176 -14.06 5.31 -0.88
CA ALA A 176 -14.32 4.59 0.36
C ALA A 176 -14.98 5.50 1.42
N TYR A 177 -14.50 6.75 1.54
CA TYR A 177 -15.06 7.74 2.44
C TYR A 177 -16.51 8.10 2.10
N PHE A 178 -16.79 8.50 0.85
CA PHE A 178 -18.13 8.93 0.44
C PHE A 178 -19.14 7.78 0.35
N SER A 179 -18.66 6.53 0.21
CA SER A 179 -19.48 5.33 0.32
C SER A 179 -19.86 5.01 1.76
N ALA A 180 -18.92 5.19 2.70
CA ALA A 180 -19.15 4.96 4.13
C ALA A 180 -19.97 6.08 4.78
N VAL A 181 -19.70 7.33 4.44
CA VAL A 181 -20.35 8.52 5.01
C VAL A 181 -21.38 9.07 4.03
N LYS A 182 -22.63 8.66 4.19
CA LYS A 182 -23.72 9.05 3.28
C LYS A 182 -24.17 10.50 3.49
N GLU A 183 -24.25 10.93 4.74
CA GLU A 183 -24.59 12.29 5.15
C GLU A 183 -23.74 12.70 6.36
N LEU A 184 -23.30 13.96 6.39
CA LEU A 184 -22.49 14.48 7.49
C LEU A 184 -23.39 14.71 8.72
N PRO A 185 -23.12 14.10 9.89
CA PRO A 185 -23.93 14.28 11.11
C PRO A 185 -23.57 15.59 11.85
N SER A 186 -23.44 16.71 11.12
CA SER A 186 -23.14 18.02 11.71
C SER A 186 -24.26 19.01 11.45
N ASP A 187 -24.68 19.70 12.52
CA ASP A 187 -25.66 20.78 12.47
C ASP A 187 -25.07 22.10 11.94
N ASP A 188 -23.75 22.17 11.68
CA ASP A 188 -23.11 23.36 11.12
C ASP A 188 -23.39 23.48 9.61
N PRO A 189 -24.16 24.50 9.18
CA PRO A 189 -24.52 24.67 7.77
C PRO A 189 -23.32 24.95 6.86
N SER A 190 -22.25 25.55 7.40
CA SER A 190 -21.04 25.89 6.65
C SER A 190 -20.23 24.64 6.31
N LEU A 191 -20.02 23.78 7.31
CA LEU A 191 -19.33 22.50 7.18
C LEU A 191 -20.11 21.54 6.26
N ALA A 192 -21.44 21.53 6.38
CA ALA A 192 -22.31 20.74 5.50
C ALA A 192 -22.29 21.25 4.05
N LYS A 193 -22.06 22.55 3.82
CA LYS A 193 -21.91 23.12 2.48
C LYS A 193 -20.56 22.72 1.88
N GLU A 194 -19.47 22.89 2.62
CA GLU A 194 -18.13 22.48 2.18
C GLU A 194 -18.08 21.00 1.82
N TRP A 195 -18.62 20.12 2.68
CA TRP A 195 -18.69 18.69 2.40
C TRP A 195 -19.43 18.36 1.09
N ARG A 196 -20.57 19.04 0.84
CA ARG A 196 -21.36 18.86 -0.39
C ARG A 196 -20.60 19.35 -1.63
N GLU A 197 -19.88 20.45 -1.50
CA GLU A 197 -19.04 20.98 -2.59
C GLU A 197 -17.90 20.02 -2.93
N VAL A 198 -17.18 19.49 -1.93
CA VAL A 198 -16.11 18.49 -2.16
C VAL A 198 -16.67 17.21 -2.75
N LYS A 199 -17.81 16.70 -2.26
CA LYS A 199 -18.47 15.53 -2.83
C LYS A 199 -18.90 15.76 -4.28
N LYS A 200 -19.39 16.95 -4.60
CA LYS A 200 -19.75 17.33 -5.98
C LYS A 200 -18.51 17.30 -6.89
N LEU A 201 -17.40 17.90 -6.45
CA LEU A 201 -16.15 17.92 -7.21
C LEU A 201 -15.58 16.51 -7.42
N TYR A 202 -15.69 15.64 -6.41
CA TYR A 202 -15.32 14.23 -6.55
C TYR A 202 -16.17 13.51 -7.62
N ASN A 203 -17.50 13.67 -7.55
CA ASN A 203 -18.41 13.07 -8.54
C ASN A 203 -18.15 13.60 -9.97
N GLU A 204 -17.80 14.89 -10.10
CA GLU A 204 -17.41 15.49 -11.39
C GLU A 204 -16.12 14.85 -11.94
N MET A 205 -15.11 14.65 -11.10
CA MET A 205 -13.87 13.94 -11.46
C MET A 205 -14.16 12.48 -11.87
N GLU A 206 -14.95 11.75 -11.06
CA GLU A 206 -15.36 10.38 -11.33
C GLU A 206 -16.07 10.25 -12.68
N ALA A 207 -17.03 11.14 -12.96
CA ALA A 207 -17.76 11.17 -14.22
C ALA A 207 -16.81 11.40 -15.40
N GLN A 208 -15.89 12.37 -15.29
CA GLN A 208 -14.90 12.65 -16.33
C GLN A 208 -14.01 11.44 -16.61
N ILE A 209 -13.46 10.80 -15.58
CA ILE A 209 -12.62 9.61 -15.73
C ILE A 209 -13.42 8.47 -16.38
N THR A 210 -14.63 8.23 -15.87
CA THR A 210 -15.51 7.15 -16.35
C THR A 210 -15.91 7.34 -17.82
N ASP A 211 -16.21 8.57 -18.24
CA ASP A 211 -16.57 8.85 -19.63
C ASP A 211 -15.39 8.67 -20.58
N ILE A 212 -14.18 9.07 -20.17
CA ILE A 212 -12.95 8.79 -20.92
C ILE A 212 -12.65 7.28 -20.99
N MET A 213 -12.90 6.54 -19.91
CA MET A 213 -12.77 5.07 -19.90
C MET A 213 -13.75 4.42 -20.89
N LYS A 214 -15.00 4.87 -20.95
CA LYS A 214 -16.00 4.37 -21.93
C LYS A 214 -15.58 4.65 -23.37
N LEU A 215 -14.93 5.80 -23.62
CA LEU A 215 -14.36 6.13 -24.93
C LEU A 215 -13.14 5.28 -25.28
N GLY A 216 -12.46 4.69 -24.30
CA GLY A 216 -11.30 3.82 -24.45
C GLY A 216 -10.00 4.53 -24.87
N ARG A 217 -10.04 5.85 -25.04
CA ARG A 217 -8.88 6.70 -25.38
C ARG A 217 -9.10 8.14 -24.92
N VAL A 218 -8.02 8.86 -24.65
CA VAL A 218 -8.09 10.30 -24.34
C VAL A 218 -8.26 11.11 -25.63
N PRO A 219 -9.34 11.91 -25.80
CA PRO A 219 -9.56 12.75 -26.97
C PRO A 219 -8.49 13.82 -27.19
N ASP A 220 -8.23 14.17 -28.45
CA ASP A 220 -7.17 15.11 -28.85
C ASP A 220 -7.30 16.51 -28.24
N HIS A 221 -8.52 16.97 -27.97
CA HIS A 221 -8.73 18.27 -27.32
C HIS A 221 -8.20 18.27 -25.88
N LEU A 222 -8.38 17.17 -25.14
CA LEU A 222 -7.87 17.02 -23.77
C LEU A 222 -6.36 16.80 -23.75
N ARG A 223 -5.78 16.15 -24.77
CA ARG A 223 -4.32 15.97 -24.88
C ARG A 223 -3.56 17.29 -24.91
N LYS A 224 -4.20 18.37 -25.38
CA LYS A 224 -3.61 19.71 -25.38
C LYS A 224 -3.51 20.34 -23.99
N HIS A 225 -4.30 19.87 -23.02
CA HIS A 225 -4.38 20.45 -21.68
C HIS A 225 -3.13 20.19 -20.83
N HIS A 226 -2.41 19.08 -21.09
CA HIS A 226 -1.19 18.75 -20.35
C HIS A 226 -0.10 18.23 -21.29
N LYS A 227 1.13 18.73 -21.15
CA LYS A 227 2.27 18.32 -22.01
C LYS A 227 2.48 16.80 -22.00
N GLY A 228 2.37 16.17 -20.83
CA GLY A 228 2.54 14.73 -20.67
C GLY A 228 1.53 13.87 -21.46
N LEU A 229 0.31 14.37 -21.72
CA LEU A 229 -0.68 13.63 -22.52
C LEU A 229 -0.28 13.52 -24.00
N ARG A 230 0.60 14.41 -24.48
CA ARG A 230 1.05 14.42 -25.87
C ARG A 230 2.02 13.27 -26.19
N GLU A 231 2.57 12.61 -25.17
CA GLU A 231 3.43 11.43 -25.35
C GLU A 231 2.70 10.29 -26.09
N TRP A 232 1.36 10.23 -25.99
CA TRP A 232 0.53 9.25 -26.69
C TRP A 232 0.11 9.66 -28.10
N GLU A 233 0.52 10.84 -28.60
CA GLU A 233 0.30 11.24 -30.00
C GLU A 233 1.26 10.51 -30.95
N SER A 234 2.43 10.07 -30.47
CA SER A 234 3.45 9.40 -31.28
C SER A 234 3.18 7.90 -31.52
N GLY A 235 1.99 7.39 -31.16
CA GLY A 235 1.63 5.98 -31.38
C GLY A 235 2.37 4.98 -30.49
N VAL A 236 2.64 5.35 -29.22
CA VAL A 236 3.20 4.43 -28.22
C VAL A 236 2.26 3.26 -27.93
N SER A 237 2.84 2.10 -27.68
CA SER A 237 2.10 0.88 -27.32
C SER A 237 2.64 0.30 -26.01
N ARG A 238 1.85 -0.52 -25.32
CA ARG A 238 2.23 -1.20 -24.06
C ARG A 238 3.56 -1.95 -24.12
N SER A 239 3.94 -2.47 -25.28
CA SER A 239 5.16 -3.28 -25.47
C SER A 239 6.30 -2.53 -26.18
N ASN A 240 6.03 -1.34 -26.72
CA ASN A 240 7.03 -0.53 -27.41
C ASN A 240 6.77 0.96 -27.18
N HIS A 241 7.51 1.52 -26.22
CA HIS A 241 7.47 2.94 -25.89
C HIS A 241 8.77 3.36 -25.21
N HIS A 242 9.16 4.62 -25.37
CA HIS A 242 10.26 5.20 -24.59
C HIS A 242 9.84 5.41 -23.13
N THR A 243 10.79 5.80 -22.29
CA THR A 243 10.48 6.17 -20.90
C THR A 243 9.67 7.46 -20.89
N ILE A 244 8.47 7.42 -20.30
CA ILE A 244 7.63 8.58 -20.04
C ILE A 244 7.71 8.87 -18.55
N LEU A 245 8.35 9.98 -18.18
CA LEU A 245 8.44 10.47 -16.81
C LEU A 245 7.81 11.86 -16.75
N GLN A 246 6.78 12.03 -15.93
CA GLN A 246 6.08 13.29 -15.78
C GLN A 246 5.89 13.61 -14.29
N VAL A 247 6.23 14.83 -13.90
CA VAL A 247 5.95 15.36 -12.57
C VAL A 247 4.65 16.14 -12.68
N LEU A 248 3.57 15.62 -12.09
CA LEU A 248 2.25 16.26 -12.12
C LEU A 248 2.14 17.34 -11.04
N ILE A 249 2.77 17.11 -9.89
CA ILE A 249 2.87 18.07 -8.79
C ILE A 249 4.33 18.11 -8.38
N ASP A 250 4.99 19.26 -8.58
CA ASP A 250 6.34 19.47 -8.09
C ASP A 250 6.26 20.07 -6.68
N GLY A 251 6.36 19.21 -5.67
CA GLY A 251 6.41 19.63 -4.26
C GLY A 251 7.68 20.40 -3.91
N ARG A 252 8.69 20.49 -4.80
CA ARG A 252 9.92 21.23 -4.52
C ARG A 252 9.70 22.73 -4.59
N GLY A 253 10.13 23.43 -3.53
CA GLY A 253 10.11 24.88 -3.47
C GLY A 253 8.72 25.49 -3.24
N ASN A 254 7.76 24.71 -2.74
CA ASN A 254 6.43 25.17 -2.29
C ASN A 254 5.64 25.96 -3.34
N LYS A 255 5.82 25.65 -4.63
CA LYS A 255 5.13 26.34 -5.74
C LYS A 255 3.72 25.81 -5.96
N GLU A 256 3.55 24.49 -5.86
CA GLU A 256 2.26 23.84 -5.98
C GLU A 256 1.60 23.74 -4.60
N VAL A 257 0.54 24.52 -4.42
CA VAL A 257 -0.19 24.63 -3.17
C VAL A 257 -1.67 24.28 -3.33
N ASP A 258 -2.25 23.82 -2.25
CA ASP A 258 -3.69 23.59 -2.13
C ASP A 258 -4.47 24.90 -1.99
N ILE A 259 -5.79 24.79 -1.83
CA ILE A 259 -6.68 25.95 -1.68
C ILE A 259 -6.45 26.74 -0.38
N GLU A 260 -5.77 26.16 0.62
CA GLU A 260 -5.39 26.82 1.88
C GLU A 260 -3.98 27.44 1.80
N GLY A 261 -3.28 27.31 0.66
CA GLY A 261 -1.91 27.78 0.48
C GLY A 261 -0.84 26.88 1.10
N LYS A 262 -1.18 25.65 1.50
CA LYS A 262 -0.20 24.67 2.01
C LYS A 262 0.42 23.87 0.86
N PRO A 263 1.69 23.47 0.96
CA PRO A 263 2.36 22.68 -0.07
C PRO A 263 1.67 21.31 -0.28
N LEU A 264 1.70 20.84 -1.52
CA LEU A 264 1.23 19.50 -1.89
C LEU A 264 2.39 18.50 -1.97
N PRO A 265 2.16 17.22 -1.63
CA PRO A 265 3.14 16.16 -1.84
C PRO A 265 3.52 16.04 -3.32
N MET A 266 4.77 15.65 -3.59
CA MET A 266 5.20 15.42 -4.97
C MET A 266 4.42 14.25 -5.58
N LEU A 267 3.95 14.40 -6.81
CA LEU A 267 3.25 13.34 -7.54
C LEU A 267 3.92 13.11 -8.90
N LEU A 268 4.41 11.88 -9.12
CA LEU A 268 5.08 11.50 -10.36
C LEU A 268 4.40 10.31 -11.03
N TYR A 269 4.41 10.37 -12.35
CA TYR A 269 4.06 9.27 -13.23
C TYR A 269 5.31 8.75 -13.92
N LEU A 270 5.48 7.43 -13.93
CA LEU A 270 6.54 6.74 -14.66
C LEU A 270 5.95 5.59 -15.49
N ALA A 271 6.12 5.65 -16.80
CA ALA A 271 6.10 4.48 -17.66
C ALA A 271 7.52 4.21 -18.13
N ARG A 272 8.14 3.14 -17.63
CA ARG A 272 9.52 2.77 -17.99
C ARG A 272 9.60 2.29 -19.44
N GLU A 273 10.72 2.54 -20.11
CA GLU A 273 10.92 2.06 -21.49
C GLU A 273 10.71 0.54 -21.62
N LYS A 274 9.97 0.15 -22.67
CA LYS A 274 9.76 -1.23 -23.08
C LYS A 274 10.03 -1.36 -24.57
N ARG A 275 10.70 -2.44 -24.95
CA ARG A 275 11.02 -2.78 -26.34
C ARG A 275 10.65 -4.24 -26.63
N PRO A 276 10.15 -4.55 -27.84
CA PRO A 276 9.89 -5.93 -28.24
C PRO A 276 11.16 -6.79 -28.11
N GLY A 277 11.03 -8.00 -27.58
CA GLY A 277 12.15 -8.94 -27.41
C GLY A 277 12.98 -8.74 -26.13
N TYR A 278 12.72 -7.70 -25.33
CA TYR A 278 13.40 -7.48 -24.05
C TYR A 278 12.53 -7.87 -22.87
N ALA A 279 13.03 -8.77 -22.02
CA ALA A 279 12.35 -9.15 -20.79
C ALA A 279 12.33 -7.98 -19.80
N HIS A 280 11.14 -7.56 -19.38
CA HIS A 280 10.97 -6.41 -18.48
C HIS A 280 10.72 -6.81 -17.02
N ASN A 281 10.65 -8.10 -16.67
CA ASN A 281 10.54 -8.58 -15.29
C ASN A 281 9.33 -8.04 -14.48
N PHE A 282 8.22 -7.70 -15.16
CA PHE A 282 6.95 -7.28 -14.54
C PHE A 282 7.15 -6.30 -13.37
N LYS A 283 6.49 -6.55 -12.23
CA LYS A 283 6.54 -5.73 -11.01
C LYS A 283 7.95 -5.55 -10.45
N ALA A 284 8.80 -6.56 -10.49
CA ALA A 284 10.18 -6.45 -10.02
C ALA A 284 10.98 -5.42 -10.83
N GLY A 285 10.82 -5.43 -12.17
CA GLY A 285 11.45 -4.45 -13.03
C GLY A 285 10.88 -3.03 -12.86
N ALA A 286 9.57 -2.91 -12.58
CA ALA A 286 8.90 -1.65 -12.29
C ALA A 286 9.42 -1.02 -10.99
N MET A 287 9.43 -1.79 -9.89
CA MET A 287 9.96 -1.35 -8.59
C MET A 287 11.43 -0.95 -8.67
N ASN A 288 12.26 -1.72 -9.37
CA ASN A 288 13.67 -1.38 -9.57
C ASN A 288 13.87 -0.09 -10.38
N ALA A 289 12.98 0.20 -11.33
CA ALA A 289 13.00 1.47 -12.06
C ALA A 289 12.61 2.64 -11.15
N LEU A 290 11.58 2.47 -10.32
CA LEU A 290 11.17 3.46 -9.32
C LEU A 290 12.29 3.79 -8.34
N ILE A 291 13.00 2.79 -7.79
CA ILE A 291 14.15 3.02 -6.89
C ILE A 291 15.21 3.90 -7.56
N ARG A 292 15.54 3.61 -8.84
CA ARG A 292 16.53 4.42 -9.58
C ARG A 292 16.04 5.85 -9.83
N VAL A 293 14.77 6.02 -10.19
CA VAL A 293 14.19 7.34 -10.43
C VAL A 293 14.08 8.14 -9.13
N SER A 294 13.56 7.55 -8.06
CA SER A 294 13.42 8.23 -6.77
C SER A 294 14.77 8.65 -6.21
N SER A 295 15.83 7.83 -6.34
CA SER A 295 17.21 8.19 -5.93
C SER A 295 17.76 9.46 -6.59
N ARG A 296 17.20 9.87 -7.74
CA ARG A 296 17.60 11.09 -8.46
C ARG A 296 16.68 12.28 -8.23
N ILE A 297 15.47 12.06 -7.73
CA ILE A 297 14.44 13.09 -7.63
C ILE A 297 14.23 13.53 -6.18
N SER A 298 13.78 12.63 -5.30
CA SER A 298 13.50 12.90 -3.89
C SER A 298 14.53 12.26 -2.96
N ASN A 299 15.13 11.14 -3.36
CA ASN A 299 16.07 10.34 -2.57
C ASN A 299 15.56 10.06 -1.14
N GLY A 300 14.31 9.60 -1.04
CA GLY A 300 13.69 9.27 0.23
C GLY A 300 14.44 8.15 0.96
N SER A 301 14.64 8.29 2.27
CA SER A 301 15.33 7.27 3.08
C SER A 301 14.44 6.08 3.41
N ILE A 302 13.11 6.27 3.34
CA ILE A 302 12.12 5.22 3.57
C ILE A 302 11.28 5.07 2.31
N ILE A 303 11.09 3.82 1.88
CA ILE A 303 10.23 3.48 0.75
C ILE A 303 9.01 2.72 1.28
N LEU A 304 7.83 3.21 0.96
CA LEU A 304 6.57 2.54 1.22
C LEU A 304 6.02 1.98 -0.09
N ASN A 305 5.89 0.67 -0.19
CA ASN A 305 5.39 0.00 -1.40
C ASN A 305 3.94 -0.44 -1.23
N LEU A 306 3.06 -0.08 -2.16
CA LEU A 306 1.67 -0.53 -2.23
C LEU A 306 1.26 -0.92 -3.64
N ASP A 307 0.20 -1.72 -3.70
CA ASP A 307 -0.47 -2.10 -4.94
C ASP A 307 -1.61 -1.10 -5.19
N CYS A 308 -2.03 -0.93 -6.44
CA CYS A 308 -3.00 0.11 -6.80
C CYS A 308 -4.42 -0.12 -6.25
N ASP A 309 -4.72 -1.33 -5.78
CA ASP A 309 -5.97 -1.74 -5.13
C ASP A 309 -5.92 -1.59 -3.59
N HIS A 310 -4.80 -1.15 -3.03
CA HIS A 310 -4.63 -0.94 -1.60
C HIS A 310 -4.51 0.55 -1.25
N TYR A 311 -5.50 1.07 -0.54
CA TYR A 311 -5.51 2.44 -0.03
C TYR A 311 -5.25 2.50 1.48
N SER A 312 -4.94 3.70 2.00
CA SER A 312 -4.70 3.90 3.42
C SER A 312 -6.00 3.92 4.22
N ASN A 313 -6.08 3.05 5.22
CA ASN A 313 -7.18 3.01 6.19
C ASN A 313 -6.89 3.81 7.48
N ASN A 314 -5.65 4.28 7.65
CA ASN A 314 -5.23 5.08 8.80
C ASN A 314 -4.15 6.07 8.35
N PRO A 315 -4.40 7.38 8.45
CA PRO A 315 -3.48 8.42 7.98
C PRO A 315 -2.16 8.46 8.77
N GLN A 316 -2.06 7.79 9.91
CA GLN A 316 -0.86 7.77 10.74
C GLN A 316 0.04 6.53 10.51
N SER A 317 -0.31 5.65 9.58
CA SER A 317 0.42 4.40 9.34
C SER A 317 1.92 4.61 9.05
N VAL A 318 2.27 5.68 8.33
CA VAL A 318 3.66 6.07 8.07
C VAL A 318 4.39 6.40 9.39
N ARG A 319 3.77 7.18 10.27
CA ARG A 319 4.33 7.52 11.59
C ARG A 319 4.46 6.27 12.47
N ASP A 320 3.51 5.35 12.40
CA ASP A 320 3.60 4.06 13.10
C ASP A 320 4.80 3.23 12.62
N ALA A 321 5.05 3.16 11.31
CA ALA A 321 6.24 2.50 10.78
C ALA A 321 7.54 3.20 11.22
N LEU A 322 7.57 4.53 11.23
CA LEU A 322 8.74 5.31 11.66
C LEU A 322 9.08 5.10 13.14
N CYS A 323 8.11 4.80 14.00
CA CYS A 323 8.40 4.44 15.39
C CYS A 323 9.35 3.22 15.49
N PHE A 324 9.30 2.29 14.53
CA PHE A 324 10.23 1.17 14.47
C PHE A 324 11.59 1.59 13.92
N PHE A 325 11.63 2.25 12.76
CA PHE A 325 12.87 2.62 12.08
C PHE A 325 13.71 3.66 12.84
N MET A 326 13.06 4.60 13.52
CA MET A 326 13.71 5.71 14.22
C MET A 326 13.99 5.43 15.70
N ASP A 327 13.72 4.22 16.20
CA ASP A 327 14.09 3.88 17.58
C ASP A 327 15.62 3.81 17.72
N GLU A 328 16.18 4.62 18.62
CA GLU A 328 17.63 4.78 18.79
C GLU A 328 18.37 3.46 19.09
N LYS A 329 17.70 2.50 19.75
CA LYS A 329 18.34 1.23 20.13
C LYS A 329 18.03 0.09 19.18
N GLN A 330 16.83 0.06 18.60
CA GLN A 330 16.37 -1.10 17.83
C GLN A 330 16.20 -0.81 16.35
N GLY A 331 16.07 0.46 15.94
CA GLY A 331 15.75 0.83 14.55
C GLY A 331 16.78 0.35 13.54
N HIS A 332 18.07 0.36 13.90
CA HIS A 332 19.15 -0.13 13.03
C HIS A 332 19.08 -1.63 12.71
N ASN A 333 18.28 -2.41 13.45
CA ASN A 333 18.08 -3.85 13.22
C ASN A 333 16.82 -4.16 12.41
N ILE A 334 16.10 -3.14 11.93
CA ILE A 334 14.81 -3.29 11.24
C ILE A 334 14.96 -2.87 9.78
N ALA A 335 14.81 -3.84 8.88
CA ALA A 335 14.90 -3.61 7.44
C ALA A 335 13.55 -3.19 6.82
N TYR A 336 12.43 -3.73 7.32
CA TYR A 336 11.09 -3.40 6.84
C TYR A 336 10.03 -3.59 7.93
N VAL A 337 8.91 -2.89 7.79
CA VAL A 337 7.72 -3.02 8.64
C VAL A 337 6.57 -3.50 7.75
N GLN A 338 6.10 -4.72 7.99
CA GLN A 338 4.97 -5.29 7.27
C GLN A 338 3.66 -4.95 7.98
N HIS A 339 2.76 -4.27 7.29
CA HIS A 339 1.39 -4.08 7.75
C HIS A 339 0.50 -5.26 7.30
N PRO A 340 -0.49 -5.66 8.13
CA PRO A 340 -1.50 -6.61 7.70
C PRO A 340 -2.39 -5.98 6.62
N GLN A 341 -2.60 -6.69 5.53
CA GLN A 341 -3.55 -6.30 4.49
C GLN A 341 -4.95 -6.73 4.91
N LYS A 342 -5.91 -5.80 4.87
CA LYS A 342 -7.32 -6.05 5.16
C LYS A 342 -8.09 -5.80 3.88
N PHE A 343 -8.93 -6.76 3.50
CA PHE A 343 -9.80 -6.68 2.34
C PHE A 343 -11.21 -6.33 2.81
N ASP A 344 -11.83 -5.37 2.12
CA ASP A 344 -13.23 -5.06 2.33
C ASP A 344 -14.10 -6.14 1.68
N LYS A 345 -15.32 -6.32 2.20
CA LYS A 345 -16.29 -7.21 1.57
C LYS A 345 -16.97 -6.43 0.46
N GLU A 346 -16.85 -6.92 -0.77
CA GLU A 346 -17.66 -6.45 -1.91
C GLU A 346 -19.17 -6.64 -1.67
#